data_AF-A0A7Z9U8L4-F1
#
_entry.id   AF-A0A7Z9U8L4-F1
#
_cell.length_a   1.000
_cell.length_b   1.000
_cell.length_c   1.000
_cell.angle_alpha   90.00
_cell.angle_beta   90.00
_cell.angle_gamma   90.00
#
_symmetry.space_group_name_H-M   'P 1'
#
loop_
_entity.id
_entity.type
_entity.pdbx_description
1 polymer ?
#
loop_
_entity_poly.entity_id
_entity_poly.type
_entity_poly.pdbx_seq_one_letter_code
_entity_poly.pdbx_strand_id
1 'polypeptide(L)'
;MEDGDSIRALVLPGQATASRKVQGELDEIAKSSGLAGLFFVGRGEDGALKSSILKHVGEENLNGIIDFVGAKKDDLVLISAGPKKELLAGLGKLRVELARRFELAA
;
A
#
# COMPACT_ATOMS: atom_id res chain seq x y z
N MET A 1 0.72 14.27 14.04
CA MET A 1 1.54 13.05 14.17
C MET A 1 2.31 13.22 15.46
N GLU A 2 2.22 12.25 16.37
CA GLU A 2 3.03 12.28 17.59
C GLU A 2 4.50 12.04 17.23
N ASP A 3 5.41 12.59 18.03
CA ASP A 3 6.86 12.48 17.86
C ASP A 3 7.28 10.99 17.89
N GLY A 4 7.36 10.34 16.74
CA GLY A 4 7.68 8.92 16.62
C GLY A 4 6.88 8.14 15.57
N ASP A 5 5.73 8.67 15.14
CA ASP A 5 4.92 8.06 14.10
C ASP A 5 5.46 8.36 12.70
N SER A 6 5.28 7.41 11.79
CA SER A 6 5.68 7.53 10.40
C SER A 6 4.56 7.03 9.50
N ILE A 7 4.45 7.62 8.32
CA ILE A 7 3.67 7.09 7.20
C ILE A 7 4.66 6.53 6.18
N ARG A 8 4.38 5.34 5.66
CA ARG A 8 5.23 4.68 4.66
C ARG A 8 4.36 4.00 3.62
N ALA A 9 4.91 3.89 2.42
CA ALA A 9 4.28 3.25 1.30
C ALA A 9 5.18 2.16 0.71
N LEU A 10 4.56 1.12 0.16
CA LEU A 10 5.17 0.08 -0.66
C LEU A 10 4.43 0.01 -2.00
N VAL A 11 5.16 -0.23 -3.07
CA VAL A 11 4.58 -0.43 -4.40
C VAL A 11 4.53 -1.93 -4.67
N LEU A 12 3.32 -2.43 -4.97
CA LEU A 12 3.08 -3.79 -5.41
C LEU A 12 2.81 -3.77 -6.92
N PRO A 13 3.75 -4.25 -7.75
CA PRO A 13 3.64 -4.15 -9.19
C PRO A 13 2.47 -4.95 -9.78
N GLY A 14 1.80 -4.40 -10.81
CA GLY A 14 0.81 -5.14 -11.59
C GLY A 14 -0.49 -5.52 -10.85
N GLN A 15 -0.79 -4.87 -9.72
CA GLN A 15 -1.94 -5.18 -8.87
C GLN A 15 -2.94 -4.02 -8.73
N ALA A 16 -2.88 -2.98 -9.58
CA ALA A 16 -3.75 -1.80 -9.49
C ALA A 16 -5.25 -2.14 -9.49
N THR A 17 -5.64 -3.24 -10.15
CA THR A 17 -7.03 -3.72 -10.26
C THR A 17 -7.36 -4.84 -9.27
N ALA A 18 -6.52 -5.08 -8.25
CA ALA A 18 -6.73 -6.11 -7.24
C ALA A 18 -8.16 -6.04 -6.67
N SER A 19 -8.86 -7.19 -6.70
CA SER A 19 -10.24 -7.28 -6.20
C SER A 19 -10.30 -6.95 -4.70
N ARG A 20 -11.48 -6.56 -4.20
CA ARG A 20 -11.68 -6.33 -2.75
C ARG A 20 -11.33 -7.53 -1.89
N LYS A 21 -11.49 -8.75 -2.42
CA LYS A 21 -11.07 -9.97 -1.74
C LYS A 21 -9.54 -9.99 -1.55
N VAL A 22 -8.79 -9.76 -2.63
CA VAL A 22 -7.32 -9.70 -2.60
C VAL A 22 -6.85 -8.57 -1.69
N GLN A 23 -7.46 -7.38 -1.75
CA GLN A 23 -7.15 -6.26 -0.84
C GLN A 23 -7.37 -6.64 0.63
N GLY A 24 -8.46 -7.36 0.94
CA GLY A 24 -8.71 -7.88 2.28
C GLY A 24 -7.65 -8.88 2.74
N GLU A 25 -7.24 -9.81 1.87
CA GLU A 25 -6.17 -10.77 2.16
C GLU A 25 -4.82 -10.06 2.40
N LEU A 26 -4.52 -9.01 1.63
CA LEU A 26 -3.31 -8.19 1.83
C LEU A 26 -3.33 -7.45 3.17
N ASP A 27 -4.49 -6.93 3.58
CA ASP A 27 -4.67 -6.28 4.88
C ASP A 27 -4.48 -7.26 6.04
N GLU A 28 -4.99 -8.49 5.91
CA GLU A 28 -4.78 -9.57 6.90
C GLU A 28 -3.30 -9.98 7.01
N ILE A 29 -2.58 -10.07 5.89
CA ILE A 29 -1.14 -10.32 5.87
C ILE A 29 -0.38 -9.19 6.56
N ALA A 30 -0.76 -7.94 6.29
CA ALA A 30 -0.13 -6.78 6.92
C ALA A 30 -0.34 -6.79 8.43
N LYS A 31 -1.55 -7.09 8.89
CA LYS A 31 -1.87 -7.26 10.32
C LYS A 31 -1.06 -8.37 10.95
N SER A 32 -0.99 -9.53 10.30
CA SER A 32 -0.14 -10.66 10.76
C SER A 32 1.36 -10.31 10.78
N SER A 33 1.78 -9.34 9.96
CA SER A 33 3.15 -8.82 9.94
C SER A 33 3.44 -7.81 11.07
N GLY A 34 2.41 -7.41 11.84
CA GLY A 34 2.51 -6.43 12.93
C GLY A 34 2.19 -5.00 12.53
N LEU A 35 1.51 -4.79 11.40
CA LEU A 35 0.99 -3.48 10.99
C LEU A 35 -0.45 -3.32 11.50
N ALA A 36 -0.90 -2.08 11.69
CA ALA A 36 -2.30 -1.83 12.06
C ALA A 36 -3.29 -2.15 10.90
N GLY A 37 -2.79 -2.14 9.66
CA GLY A 37 -3.55 -2.38 8.43
C GLY A 37 -2.92 -1.65 7.24
N LEU A 38 -3.62 -1.72 6.10
CA LEU A 38 -3.22 -1.08 4.85
C LEU A 38 -4.32 -0.18 4.29
N PHE A 39 -3.89 0.97 3.78
CA PHE A 39 -4.63 1.75 2.81
C PHE A 39 -4.10 1.45 1.42
N PHE A 40 -5.00 1.45 0.44
CA PHE A 40 -4.69 1.07 -0.94
C PHE A 40 -4.93 2.26 -1.85
N VAL A 41 -4.01 2.49 -2.77
CA VAL A 41 -4.16 3.48 -3.83
C VAL A 41 -3.72 2.85 -5.14
N GLY A 42 -4.60 2.80 -6.13
CA GLY A 42 -4.30 2.32 -7.47
C GLY A 42 -5.08 3.10 -8.52
N ARG A 43 -4.76 2.89 -9.78
CA ARG A 43 -5.54 3.42 -10.91
C ARG A 43 -6.38 2.29 -11.50
N GLY A 44 -7.68 2.55 -11.71
CA GLY A 44 -8.53 1.64 -12.45
C GLY A 44 -8.15 1.59 -13.94
N GLU A 45 -8.76 0.68 -14.69
CA GLU A 45 -8.55 0.55 -16.14
C GLU A 45 -8.88 1.84 -16.92
N ASP A 46 -9.84 2.62 -16.43
CA ASP A 46 -10.23 3.93 -16.96
C ASP A 46 -9.24 5.06 -16.59
N GLY A 47 -8.20 4.76 -15.81
CA GLY A 47 -7.23 5.73 -15.29
C GLY A 47 -7.68 6.48 -14.03
N ALA A 48 -8.96 6.34 -13.63
CA ALA A 48 -9.48 6.93 -12.40
C ALA A 48 -8.85 6.33 -11.14
N LEU A 49 -8.60 7.17 -10.13
CA LEU A 49 -8.07 6.73 -8.84
C LEU A 49 -9.07 5.85 -8.08
N LYS A 50 -8.60 4.70 -7.60
CA LYS A 50 -9.34 3.82 -6.70
C LYS A 50 -8.59 3.74 -5.37
N SER A 51 -9.23 4.26 -4.32
CA SER A 51 -8.70 4.19 -2.97
C SER A 51 -9.81 4.30 -1.91
N SER A 52 -9.63 3.64 -0.78
CA SER A 52 -10.49 3.77 0.40
C SER A 52 -10.36 5.14 1.08
N ILE A 53 -9.25 5.83 0.89
CA ILE A 53 -8.96 7.15 1.49
C ILE A 53 -9.17 8.32 0.51
N LEU A 54 -9.61 8.04 -0.71
CA LEU A 54 -9.83 9.05 -1.77
C LEU A 54 -10.68 10.23 -1.30
N LYS A 55 -11.81 9.95 -0.62
CA LYS A 55 -12.74 11.00 -0.14
C LYS A 55 -12.17 11.86 0.98
N HIS A 56 -11.14 11.39 1.68
CA HIS A 56 -10.53 12.08 2.82
C HIS A 56 -9.28 12.84 2.42
N VAL A 57 -8.48 12.28 1.52
CA VAL A 57 -7.17 12.83 1.11
C VAL A 57 -7.29 13.67 -0.17
N GLY A 58 -8.23 13.33 -1.05
CA GLY A 58 -8.42 13.99 -2.33
C GLY A 58 -7.53 13.41 -3.45
N GLU A 59 -7.95 13.64 -4.70
CA GLU A 59 -7.28 13.11 -5.89
C GLU A 59 -5.87 13.69 -6.09
N GLU A 60 -5.69 14.98 -5.85
CA GLU A 60 -4.41 15.67 -6.05
C GLU A 60 -3.31 15.07 -5.17
N ASN A 61 -3.59 14.94 -3.86
CA ASN A 61 -2.64 14.38 -2.89
C ASN A 61 -2.34 12.91 -3.18
N LEU A 62 -3.35 12.10 -3.56
CA LEU A 62 -3.12 10.71 -3.91
C LEU A 62 -2.28 10.56 -5.18
N ASN A 63 -2.49 11.41 -6.18
CA ASN A 63 -1.62 11.46 -7.35
C ASN A 63 -0.19 11.86 -6.98
N GLY A 64 -0.01 12.84 -6.08
CA GLY A 64 1.29 13.21 -5.56
C GLY A 64 2.01 12.06 -4.84
N ILE A 65 1.26 11.23 -4.09
CA ILE A 65 1.82 10.03 -3.45
C ILE A 65 2.27 9.00 -4.50
N ILE A 66 1.43 8.72 -5.51
CA ILE A 66 1.75 7.78 -6.60
C ILE A 66 3.03 8.22 -7.33
N ASP A 67 3.15 9.52 -7.62
CA ASP A 67 4.32 10.09 -8.28
C ASP A 67 5.57 10.00 -7.40
N PHE A 68 5.44 10.38 -6.12
CA PHE A 68 6.53 10.32 -5.14
C PHE A 68 7.11 8.92 -4.96
N VAL A 69 6.26 7.87 -4.98
CA VAL A 69 6.71 6.48 -4.86
C VAL A 69 7.09 5.84 -6.21
N GLY A 70 6.90 6.55 -7.32
CA GLY A 70 7.21 6.07 -8.67
C GLY A 70 6.31 4.93 -9.15
N ALA A 71 5.07 4.84 -8.66
CA ALA A 71 4.15 3.77 -9.05
C ALA A 71 3.58 4.01 -10.46
N LYS A 72 3.53 2.95 -11.27
CA LYS A 72 2.96 2.97 -12.62
C LYS A 72 1.44 2.76 -12.59
N LYS A 73 0.79 2.91 -13.75
CA LYS A 73 -0.67 2.75 -13.89
C LYS A 73 -1.18 1.40 -13.38
N ASP A 74 -0.41 0.34 -13.60
CA ASP A 74 -0.77 -1.03 -13.23
C ASP A 74 -0.35 -1.42 -11.80
N ASP A 75 0.28 -0.50 -11.05
CA ASP A 75 0.79 -0.80 -9.72
C ASP A 75 -0.21 -0.41 -8.62
N LEU A 76 -0.15 -1.17 -7.52
CA LEU A 76 -0.92 -0.89 -6.31
C LEU A 76 -0.01 -0.33 -5.23
N VAL A 77 -0.31 0.86 -4.75
CA VAL A 77 0.40 1.49 -3.62
C VAL A 77 -0.28 1.07 -2.32
N LEU A 78 0.50 0.45 -1.45
CA LEU A 78 0.11 0.00 -0.11
C LEU A 78 0.67 0.99 0.91
N ILE A 79 -0.19 1.63 1.70
CA ILE A 79 0.20 2.67 2.67
C ILE A 79 -0.13 2.17 4.07
N SER A 80 0.80 2.34 5.00
CA SER A 80 0.58 2.06 6.42
C SER A 80 1.18 3.17 7.28
N ALA A 81 0.60 3.35 8.46
CA ALA A 81 0.97 4.41 9.40
C ALA A 81 1.03 3.86 10.83
N GLY A 82 1.95 4.38 11.62
CA GLY A 82 2.10 4.03 13.03
C GLY A 82 3.53 4.27 13.54
N PRO A 83 3.88 3.71 14.71
CA PRO A 83 5.18 3.92 15.33
C PRO A 83 6.31 3.46 14.42
N LYS A 84 7.29 4.34 14.15
CA LYS A 84 8.32 4.12 13.12
C LYS A 84 9.02 2.77 13.23
N LYS A 85 9.36 2.31 14.44
CA LYS A 85 10.09 1.06 14.66
C LYS A 85 9.26 -0.16 14.26
N GLU A 86 8.01 -0.22 14.71
CA GLU A 86 7.09 -1.32 14.42
C GLU A 86 6.68 -1.32 12.95
N LEU A 87 6.41 -0.12 12.41
CA LEU A 87 6.08 0.07 11.01
C LEU A 87 7.18 -0.45 10.08
N LEU A 88 8.44 -0.08 10.30
CA LEU A 88 9.56 -0.54 9.47
C LEU A 88 9.77 -2.06 9.57
N ALA A 89 9.63 -2.63 10.78
CA ALA A 89 9.73 -4.08 10.97
C ALA A 89 8.59 -4.84 10.26
N GLY A 90 7.35 -4.36 10.39
CA GLY A 90 6.18 -4.95 9.76
C GLY A 90 6.22 -4.83 8.23
N LEU A 91 6.62 -3.69 7.70
CA LEU A 91 6.79 -3.49 6.25
C LEU A 91 7.90 -4.37 5.68
N GLY A 92 8.98 -4.61 6.44
CA GLY A 92 10.03 -5.54 6.05
C GLY A 92 9.51 -6.96 5.85
N LYS A 93 8.69 -7.45 6.79
CA LYS A 93 8.04 -8.77 6.69
C LYS A 93 7.03 -8.82 5.55
N LEU A 94 6.16 -7.81 5.46
CA LEU A 94 5.16 -7.69 4.40
C LEU A 94 5.83 -7.73 3.02
N ARG A 95 6.92 -6.99 2.81
CA ARG A 95 7.65 -6.99 1.54
C ARG A 95 8.14 -8.39 1.13
N VAL A 96 8.65 -9.17 2.07
CA VAL A 96 9.11 -10.55 1.81
C VAL A 96 7.94 -11.47 1.48
N GLU A 97 6.83 -11.35 2.21
CA GLU A 97 5.63 -12.17 1.97
C GLU A 97 5.01 -11.86 0.60
N LEU A 98 4.89 -10.56 0.26
CA LEU A 98 4.42 -10.15 -1.07
C LEU A 98 5.34 -10.65 -2.18
N ALA A 99 6.66 -10.58 -1.98
CA ALA A 99 7.60 -11.07 -2.98
C ALA A 99 7.45 -12.58 -3.22
N ARG A 100 7.15 -13.37 -2.18
CA ARG A 100 6.86 -14.80 -2.32
C ARG A 100 5.51 -15.06 -2.99
N ARG A 101 4.46 -14.36 -2.54
CA ARG A 101 3.09 -14.57 -3.01
C ARG A 101 2.87 -14.16 -4.46
N PHE A 102 3.58 -13.15 -4.92
CA PHE A 102 3.50 -12.62 -6.29
C PHE A 102 4.72 -13.00 -7.15
N GLU A 103 5.57 -13.92 -6.68
CA GLU A 103 6.74 -14.42 -7.41
C GLU A 103 7.69 -13.29 -7.90
N LEU A 104 7.84 -12.25 -7.08
CA LEU A 104 8.68 -11.08 -7.38
C LEU A 104 10.13 -11.23 -6.91
N ALA A 105 10.42 -12.28 -6.15
CA ALA A 105 11.79 -12.66 -5.79
C ALA A 105 12.37 -13.58 -6.86
N ALA A 106 13.07 -12.99 -7.83
CA ALA A 106 13.92 -13.71 -8.77
C ALA A 106 15.23 -14.17 -8.11
#